data_AF-A0A8T3SS40-F1
#
_entry.id   AF-A0A8T3SS40-F1
#
_cell.length_a   1.000
_cell.length_b   1.000
_cell.length_c   1.000
_cell.angle_alpha   90.00
_cell.angle_beta   90.00
_cell.angle_gamma   90.00
#
_symmetry.space_group_name_H-M   'P 1'
#
loop_
_entity.id
_entity.type
_entity.pdbx_description
1 polymer ?
#
loop_
_entity_poly.entity_id
_entity_poly.type
_entity_poly.pdbx_seq_one_letter_code
_entity_poly.pdbx_strand_id
1 'polypeptide(L)'
;RFNINNLAQQGNTPGGAGNGAQLQFRRLLVTLGLDPRLMWPIIDWMDQDINPVNPAGAEDDFYSGLDHPYRTANQPMTSISELRLVMGFNAKVYQRLQPFISALPASTLINVNTAPPEVMMTLAPGMDPKTAVALVKYRQENPFTTAEDFINAVQTVAGITLPTGSDTSLGVTTQFFEVRIETSIGHGRAELNSLLVRESDEIRVLRRTQGF
;
A
#
# COMPACT_ATOMS: atom_id res chain seq x y z
N ARG A 1 1.37 -3.28 5.38
CA ARG A 1 1.71 -2.69 4.07
C ARG A 1 0.60 -1.72 3.69
N PHE A 2 0.86 -0.71 2.86
CA PHE A 2 -0.15 0.18 2.29
C PHE A 2 -0.80 -0.49 1.07
N ASN A 3 -2.13 -0.52 0.99
CA ASN A 3 -2.80 -1.05 -0.19
C ASN A 3 -2.84 0.00 -1.31
N ILE A 4 -2.14 -0.25 -2.42
CA ILE A 4 -2.03 0.70 -3.52
C ILE A 4 -3.39 1.02 -4.17
N ASN A 5 -4.29 0.04 -4.18
CA ASN A 5 -5.64 0.20 -4.72
C ASN A 5 -6.50 1.17 -3.89
N ASN A 6 -6.08 1.55 -2.68
CA ASN A 6 -6.74 2.62 -1.94
C ASN A 6 -6.62 3.98 -2.65
N LEU A 7 -5.63 4.18 -3.54
CA LEU A 7 -5.48 5.43 -4.29
C LEU A 7 -6.61 5.67 -5.30
N ALA A 8 -7.23 4.60 -5.81
CA ALA A 8 -8.31 4.67 -6.82
C ALA A 8 -9.72 4.84 -6.22
N GLN A 9 -9.86 5.05 -4.91
CA GLN A 9 -11.20 5.15 -4.28
C GLN A 9 -11.93 6.44 -4.65
N GLN A 10 -13.24 6.33 -4.88
CA GLN A 10 -14.14 7.48 -5.02
C GLN A 10 -14.07 8.37 -3.78
N GLY A 11 -13.82 9.67 -3.99
CA GLY A 11 -13.60 10.66 -2.92
C GLY A 11 -12.14 11.05 -2.71
N ASN A 12 -11.17 10.23 -3.17
CA ASN A 12 -9.77 10.64 -3.26
C ASN A 12 -9.56 11.53 -4.49
N THR A 13 -10.06 12.76 -4.47
CA THR A 13 -9.69 13.74 -5.50
C THR A 13 -8.31 14.33 -5.19
N PRO A 14 -7.43 14.47 -6.20
CA PRO A 14 -6.15 15.17 -6.06
C PRO A 14 -6.33 16.53 -5.37
N GLY A 15 -5.85 16.65 -4.12
CA GLY A 15 -5.97 17.90 -3.34
C GLY A 15 -7.36 18.21 -2.76
N GLY A 16 -8.34 17.29 -2.86
CA GLY A 16 -9.66 17.44 -2.25
C GLY A 16 -9.76 16.92 -0.81
N ALA A 17 -10.85 17.25 -0.12
CA ALA A 17 -11.16 16.73 1.21
C ALA A 17 -11.46 15.21 1.13
N GLY A 18 -10.82 14.41 2.00
CA GLY A 18 -10.94 12.95 2.00
C GLY A 18 -9.84 12.19 1.24
N ASN A 19 -8.70 12.83 0.97
CA ASN A 19 -7.56 12.27 0.26
C ASN A 19 -6.56 11.50 1.15
N GLY A 20 -7.00 10.93 2.28
CA GLY A 20 -6.11 10.34 3.29
C GLY A 20 -5.17 9.27 2.74
N ALA A 21 -5.63 8.43 1.82
CA ALA A 21 -4.79 7.42 1.17
C ALA A 21 -3.67 8.07 0.32
N GLN A 22 -3.98 9.14 -0.43
CA GLN A 22 -2.99 9.89 -1.21
C GLN A 22 -1.97 10.58 -0.28
N LEU A 23 -2.42 11.19 0.82
CA LEU A 23 -1.52 11.79 1.82
C LEU A 23 -0.59 10.74 2.44
N GLN A 24 -1.12 9.59 2.84
CA GLN A 24 -0.35 8.49 3.41
C GLN A 24 0.66 7.94 2.40
N PHE A 25 0.25 7.69 1.15
CA PHE A 25 1.16 7.18 0.13
C PHE A 25 2.25 8.19 -0.25
N ARG A 26 1.89 9.47 -0.36
CA ARG A 26 2.87 10.56 -0.57
C ARG A 26 3.90 10.59 0.56
N ARG A 27 3.47 10.46 1.82
CA ARG A 27 4.38 10.34 2.97
C ARG A 27 5.26 9.10 2.85
N LEU A 28 4.72 7.95 2.42
CA LEU A 28 5.50 6.74 2.21
C LEU A 28 6.63 6.95 1.20
N LEU A 29 6.32 7.57 0.05
CA LEU A 29 7.33 7.90 -0.96
C LEU A 29 8.44 8.78 -0.36
N VAL A 30 8.09 9.84 0.38
CA VAL A 30 9.06 10.71 1.05
C VAL A 30 9.90 9.94 2.08
N THR A 31 9.27 9.12 2.93
CA THR A 31 9.96 8.28 3.93
C THR A 31 11.00 7.37 3.30
N LEU A 32 10.72 6.86 2.10
CA LEU A 32 11.63 6.00 1.33
C LEU A 32 12.64 6.79 0.48
N GLY A 33 12.63 8.12 0.53
CA GLY A 33 13.49 8.97 -0.31
C GLY A 33 13.18 8.83 -1.81
N LEU A 34 11.92 8.58 -2.15
CA LEU A 34 11.41 8.51 -3.52
C LEU A 34 10.69 9.81 -3.88
N ASP A 35 10.60 10.11 -5.18
CA ASP A 35 9.88 11.28 -5.68
C ASP A 35 8.37 11.15 -5.40
N PRO A 36 7.75 12.07 -4.63
CA PRO A 36 6.32 12.04 -4.34
C PRO A 36 5.42 12.09 -5.59
N ARG A 37 5.94 12.58 -6.72
CA ARG A 37 5.21 12.64 -8.00
C ARG A 37 4.95 11.25 -8.60
N LEU A 38 5.65 10.21 -8.16
CA LEU A 38 5.41 8.82 -8.57
C LEU A 38 4.02 8.30 -8.18
N MET A 39 3.27 9.03 -7.35
CA MET A 39 1.87 8.73 -7.07
C MET A 39 0.96 8.92 -8.29
N TRP A 40 1.23 9.92 -9.14
CA TRP A 40 0.31 10.29 -10.22
C TRP A 40 0.20 9.22 -11.31
N PRO A 41 1.31 8.64 -11.83
CA PRO A 41 1.20 7.56 -12.80
C PRO A 41 0.50 6.30 -12.25
N ILE A 42 0.51 6.10 -10.93
CA ILE A 42 -0.22 4.99 -10.30
C ILE A 42 -1.73 5.25 -10.34
N ILE A 43 -2.16 6.49 -10.11
CA ILE A 43 -3.57 6.86 -10.14
C ILE A 43 -4.10 6.68 -11.58
N ASP A 44 -3.45 7.30 -12.56
CA ASP A 44 -3.79 7.18 -13.98
C ASP A 44 -3.76 5.72 -14.47
N TRP A 45 -2.85 4.88 -13.95
CA TRP A 45 -2.83 3.45 -14.29
C TRP A 45 -4.13 2.72 -13.93
N MET A 46 -4.84 3.18 -12.89
CA MET A 46 -5.97 2.50 -12.28
C MET A 46 -7.32 3.16 -12.52
N ASP A 47 -7.37 4.47 -12.78
CA ASP A 47 -8.62 5.17 -12.95
C ASP A 47 -9.30 4.80 -14.28
N GLN A 48 -10.58 5.13 -14.41
CA GLN A 48 -11.37 4.67 -15.57
C GLN A 48 -11.27 5.61 -16.77
N ASP A 49 -10.69 6.79 -16.58
CA ASP A 49 -10.64 7.78 -17.65
C ASP A 49 -9.36 7.60 -18.47
N ILE A 50 -9.05 8.57 -19.32
CA ILE A 50 -7.92 8.49 -20.27
C ILE A 50 -7.12 9.80 -20.27
N ASN A 51 -7.40 10.68 -19.32
CA ASN A 51 -6.79 11.99 -19.21
C ASN A 51 -5.82 11.97 -18.04
N PRO A 52 -4.53 12.24 -18.26
CA PRO A 52 -3.59 12.29 -17.17
C PRO A 52 -4.03 13.29 -16.11
N VAL A 53 -4.02 12.86 -14.83
CA VAL A 53 -4.48 13.71 -13.72
C VAL A 53 -3.71 15.03 -13.65
N ASN A 54 -2.43 15.02 -14.03
CA ASN A 54 -1.58 16.21 -14.17
C ASN A 54 -0.33 15.90 -15.03
N PRO A 55 0.57 16.86 -15.30
CA PRO A 55 1.76 16.63 -16.14
C PRO A 55 2.76 15.58 -15.65
N ALA A 56 2.65 15.11 -14.41
CA ALA A 56 3.47 14.01 -13.89
C ALA A 56 2.74 12.65 -13.94
N GLY A 57 1.51 12.61 -14.45
CA GLY A 57 0.74 11.41 -14.77
C GLY A 57 1.07 10.82 -16.14
N ALA A 58 0.48 9.68 -16.47
CA ALA A 58 0.63 8.99 -17.75
C ALA A 58 -0.56 8.07 -18.03
N GLU A 59 -1.11 8.18 -19.24
CA GLU A 59 -2.25 7.43 -19.77
C GLU A 59 -1.89 6.72 -21.09
N ASP A 60 -2.88 6.14 -21.77
CA ASP A 60 -2.76 5.45 -23.07
C ASP A 60 -1.86 6.16 -24.10
N ASP A 61 -1.93 7.49 -24.21
CA ASP A 61 -1.10 8.28 -25.13
C ASP A 61 0.40 8.12 -24.85
N PHE A 62 0.78 8.08 -23.57
CA PHE A 62 2.18 7.87 -23.17
C PHE A 62 2.61 6.42 -23.45
N TYR A 63 1.81 5.43 -23.00
CA TYR A 63 2.19 4.02 -23.09
C TYR A 63 2.16 3.48 -24.52
N SER A 64 1.32 4.05 -25.40
CA SER A 64 1.29 3.71 -26.83
C SER A 64 2.54 4.19 -27.59
N GLY A 65 3.28 5.17 -27.03
CA GLY A 65 4.51 5.72 -27.60
C GLY A 65 5.79 4.99 -27.19
N LEU A 66 5.70 3.95 -26.35
CA LEU A 66 6.86 3.16 -25.91
C LEU A 66 7.40 2.23 -27.01
N ASP A 67 8.66 1.80 -26.89
CA ASP A 67 9.28 0.82 -27.81
C ASP A 67 8.45 -0.46 -27.95
N HIS A 68 7.82 -0.88 -26.85
CA HIS A 68 6.83 -1.96 -26.81
C HIS A 68 5.52 -1.37 -26.30
N PRO A 69 4.61 -0.96 -27.20
CA PRO A 69 3.36 -0.30 -26.82
C PRO A 69 2.43 -1.19 -26.00
N TYR A 70 1.76 -0.58 -25.02
CA TYR A 70 0.65 -1.15 -24.26
C TYR A 70 -0.28 -0.04 -23.78
N ARG A 71 -1.34 -0.40 -23.06
CA ARG A 71 -2.34 0.52 -22.50
C ARG A 71 -2.30 0.53 -20.98
N THR A 72 -2.83 1.58 -20.38
CA THR A 72 -3.16 1.57 -18.96
C THR A 72 -4.15 0.45 -18.65
N ALA A 73 -4.16 -0.02 -17.40
CA ALA A 73 -5.03 -1.12 -17.00
C ALA A 73 -6.48 -0.65 -16.81
N ASN A 74 -6.67 0.62 -16.45
CA ASN A 74 -7.95 1.27 -16.12
C ASN A 74 -8.79 0.47 -15.13
N GLN A 75 -8.10 -0.16 -14.18
CA GLN A 75 -8.67 -0.98 -13.13
C GLN A 75 -7.69 -1.08 -11.95
N PRO A 76 -8.17 -1.41 -10.73
CA PRO A 76 -7.31 -1.70 -9.60
C PRO A 76 -6.27 -2.78 -9.93
N MET A 77 -5.05 -2.61 -9.41
CA MET A 77 -3.97 -3.57 -9.63
C MET A 77 -4.35 -4.93 -9.02
N THR A 78 -4.17 -5.97 -9.81
CA THR A 78 -4.30 -7.37 -9.40
C THR A 78 -3.03 -7.89 -8.74
N SER A 79 -1.87 -7.33 -9.10
CA SER A 79 -0.57 -7.67 -8.56
C SER A 79 0.32 -6.44 -8.42
N ILE A 80 1.09 -6.38 -7.34
CA ILE A 80 2.03 -5.28 -7.12
C ILE A 80 3.12 -5.21 -8.20
N SER A 81 3.39 -6.32 -8.89
CA SER A 81 4.33 -6.37 -10.01
C SER A 81 3.92 -5.49 -11.19
N GLU A 82 2.64 -5.16 -11.32
CA GLU A 82 2.14 -4.23 -12.36
C GLU A 82 2.82 -2.86 -12.27
N LEU A 83 3.28 -2.44 -11.09
CA LEU A 83 4.07 -1.22 -10.95
C LEU A 83 5.29 -1.19 -11.87
N ARG A 84 5.87 -2.33 -12.27
CA ARG A 84 7.00 -2.35 -13.21
C ARG A 84 6.64 -1.86 -14.61
N LEU A 85 5.34 -1.77 -14.94
CA LEU A 85 4.80 -1.23 -16.19
C LEU A 85 4.42 0.25 -16.08
N VAL A 86 4.34 0.79 -14.87
CA VAL A 86 3.92 2.18 -14.61
C VAL A 86 5.09 3.13 -14.85
N MET A 87 4.82 4.29 -15.46
CA MET A 87 5.83 5.32 -15.70
C MET A 87 6.59 5.69 -14.41
N GLY A 88 7.92 5.70 -14.48
CA GLY A 88 8.80 6.07 -13.35
C GLY A 88 9.20 4.93 -12.42
N PHE A 89 8.63 3.73 -12.57
CA PHE A 89 8.91 2.57 -11.70
C PHE A 89 9.95 1.62 -12.27
N ASN A 90 11.18 2.12 -12.39
CA ASN A 90 12.33 1.27 -12.68
C ASN A 90 12.60 0.24 -11.55
N ALA A 91 13.53 -0.69 -11.80
CA ALA A 91 13.82 -1.77 -10.87
C ALA A 91 14.20 -1.28 -9.45
N LYS A 92 14.96 -0.17 -9.35
CA LYS A 92 15.40 0.41 -8.08
C LYS A 92 14.24 1.00 -7.30
N VAL A 93 13.36 1.77 -7.95
CA VAL A 93 12.16 2.35 -7.33
C VAL A 93 11.25 1.22 -6.85
N TYR A 94 10.99 0.24 -7.71
CA TYR A 94 10.16 -0.91 -7.38
C TYR A 94 10.69 -1.70 -6.18
N GLN A 95 11.97 -2.09 -6.19
CA GLN A 95 12.58 -2.84 -5.08
C GLN A 95 12.54 -2.09 -3.75
N ARG A 96 12.65 -0.75 -3.78
CA ARG A 96 12.58 0.07 -2.58
C ARG A 96 11.17 0.18 -2.03
N LEU A 97 10.16 0.22 -2.89
CA LEU A 97 8.76 0.41 -2.48
C LEU A 97 8.07 -0.91 -2.13
N GLN A 98 8.34 -1.98 -2.88
CA GLN A 98 7.64 -3.27 -2.83
C GLN A 98 7.46 -3.88 -1.43
N PRO A 99 8.42 -3.79 -0.47
CA PRO A 99 8.22 -4.32 0.88
C PRO A 99 7.09 -3.66 1.67
N PHE A 100 6.73 -2.42 1.30
CA PHE A 100 5.84 -1.56 2.07
C PHE A 100 4.42 -1.48 1.51
N ILE A 101 4.19 -2.04 0.32
CA ILE A 101 2.91 -1.93 -0.41
C ILE A 101 2.30 -3.30 -0.73
N SER A 102 1.01 -3.31 -1.01
CA SER A 102 0.24 -4.47 -1.46
C SER A 102 -0.79 -4.06 -2.50
N ALA A 103 -1.29 -5.01 -3.28
CA ALA A 103 -2.44 -4.83 -4.16
C ALA A 103 -3.55 -5.77 -3.68
N LEU A 104 -4.51 -5.23 -2.92
CA LEU A 104 -5.65 -5.97 -2.38
C LEU A 104 -6.93 -5.52 -3.12
N PRO A 105 -7.88 -6.44 -3.38
CA PRO A 105 -9.01 -6.18 -4.27
C PRO A 105 -10.10 -5.28 -3.66
N ALA A 106 -10.04 -5.04 -2.36
CA ALA A 106 -10.93 -4.12 -1.66
C ALA A 106 -10.12 -3.01 -1.01
N SER A 107 -10.78 -1.90 -0.66
CA SER A 107 -10.14 -0.90 0.20
C SER A 107 -9.89 -1.47 1.58
N THR A 108 -8.70 -1.21 2.10
CA THR A 108 -8.26 -1.77 3.38
C THR A 108 -7.58 -0.71 4.22
N LEU A 109 -7.86 -0.73 5.52
CA LEU A 109 -7.16 0.09 6.49
C LEU A 109 -5.75 -0.47 6.75
N ILE A 110 -4.82 0.38 7.16
CA ILE A 110 -3.49 -0.06 7.58
C ILE A 110 -3.63 -0.73 8.95
N ASN A 111 -3.35 -2.03 9.02
CA ASN A 111 -3.31 -2.76 10.28
C ASN A 111 -2.06 -2.39 11.09
N VAL A 112 -2.20 -1.57 12.14
CA VAL A 112 -1.07 -1.12 12.98
C VAL A 112 -0.43 -2.22 13.81
N ASN A 113 -1.07 -3.37 13.98
CA ASN A 113 -0.47 -4.51 14.66
C ASN A 113 0.54 -5.25 13.77
N THR A 114 0.50 -5.05 12.45
CA THR A 114 1.38 -5.74 11.48
C THR A 114 2.16 -4.79 10.56
N ALA A 115 1.84 -3.50 10.54
CA ALA A 115 2.54 -2.52 9.71
C ALA A 115 4.03 -2.41 10.10
N PRO A 116 4.96 -2.33 9.13
CA PRO A 116 6.35 -1.97 9.42
C PRO A 116 6.46 -0.49 9.85
N PRO A 117 7.56 -0.08 10.51
CA PRO A 117 7.76 1.30 10.97
C PRO A 117 7.52 2.35 9.88
N GLU A 118 8.02 2.11 8.66
CA GLU A 118 7.94 3.04 7.52
C GLU A 118 6.50 3.30 7.09
N VAL A 119 5.64 2.27 7.16
CA VAL A 119 4.20 2.42 6.89
C VAL A 119 3.49 3.06 8.09
N MET A 120 3.95 2.80 9.31
CA MET A 120 3.38 3.44 10.50
C MET A 120 3.63 4.96 10.48
N MET A 121 4.80 5.40 10.04
CA MET A 121 5.15 6.82 9.87
C MET A 121 4.20 7.58 8.94
N THR A 122 3.46 6.89 8.05
CA THR A 122 2.54 7.57 7.14
C THR A 122 1.26 8.03 7.84
N LEU A 123 0.95 7.47 9.02
CA LEU A 123 -0.31 7.69 9.73
C LEU A 123 -0.45 9.11 10.29
N ALA A 124 0.64 9.81 10.56
CA ALA A 124 0.61 11.19 11.02
C ALA A 124 1.73 12.05 10.40
N PRO A 125 1.46 13.33 10.07
CA PRO A 125 2.53 14.29 9.81
C PRO A 125 3.49 14.35 10.99
N GLY A 126 4.79 14.25 10.73
CA GLY A 126 5.80 14.39 11.79
C GLY A 126 6.04 13.14 12.64
N MET A 127 5.43 11.98 12.33
CA MET A 127 5.81 10.73 12.97
C MET A 127 7.22 10.32 12.53
N ASP A 128 8.19 10.49 13.42
CA ASP A 128 9.59 10.20 13.14
C ASP A 128 9.92 8.68 13.22
N PRO A 129 11.05 8.23 12.65
CA PRO A 129 11.43 6.82 12.69
C PRO A 129 11.58 6.26 14.11
N LYS A 130 12.04 7.09 15.07
CA LYS A 130 12.25 6.68 16.45
C LYS A 130 10.93 6.32 17.12
N THR A 131 9.91 7.14 16.90
CA THR A 131 8.53 6.95 17.37
C THR A 131 7.92 5.71 16.76
N ALA A 132 8.02 5.54 15.44
CA ALA A 132 7.48 4.36 14.77
C ALA A 132 8.12 3.05 15.28
N VAL A 133 9.44 3.05 15.49
CA VAL A 133 10.15 1.91 16.11
C VAL A 133 9.69 1.69 17.56
N ALA A 134 9.49 2.75 18.33
CA ALA A 134 9.00 2.65 19.71
C ALA A 134 7.57 2.05 19.77
N LEU A 135 6.68 2.46 18.86
CA LEU A 135 5.33 1.90 18.74
C LEU A 135 5.34 0.44 18.30
N VAL A 136 6.24 0.06 17.39
CA VAL A 136 6.43 -1.35 17.00
C VAL A 136 6.93 -2.21 18.16
N LYS A 137 7.74 -1.67 19.07
CA LYS A 137 8.10 -2.35 20.32
C LYS A 137 6.93 -2.40 21.30
N TYR A 138 6.24 -1.27 21.50
CA TYR A 138 5.09 -1.17 22.39
C TYR A 138 4.01 -2.22 22.07
N ARG A 139 3.68 -2.39 20.78
CA ARG A 139 2.65 -3.36 20.36
C ARG A 139 3.00 -4.83 20.58
N GLN A 140 4.28 -5.17 20.80
CA GLN A 140 4.70 -6.56 21.08
C GLN A 140 4.23 -6.99 22.46
N GLU A 141 4.21 -6.05 23.41
CA GLU A 141 3.75 -6.27 24.78
C GLU A 141 2.27 -5.88 24.94
N ASN A 142 1.82 -4.88 24.18
CA ASN A 142 0.49 -4.30 24.28
C ASN A 142 -0.17 -4.18 22.89
N PRO A 143 -0.69 -5.28 22.31
CA PRO A 143 -1.38 -5.23 21.02
C PRO A 143 -2.55 -4.26 21.03
N PHE A 144 -2.71 -3.47 19.96
CA PHE A 144 -3.82 -2.52 19.85
C PHE A 144 -5.11 -3.26 19.54
N THR A 145 -6.13 -3.11 20.39
CA THR A 145 -7.44 -3.76 20.21
C THR A 145 -8.44 -2.84 19.51
N THR A 146 -8.23 -1.53 19.60
CA THR A 146 -9.01 -0.50 18.93
C THR A 146 -8.11 0.53 18.25
N ALA A 147 -8.66 1.29 17.30
CA ALA A 147 -7.95 2.43 16.72
C ALA A 147 -7.61 3.50 17.78
N GLU A 148 -8.47 3.65 18.78
CA GLU A 148 -8.30 4.59 19.89
C GLU A 148 -7.11 4.21 20.78
N ASP A 149 -6.87 2.91 21.02
CA ASP A 149 -5.69 2.43 21.76
C ASP A 149 -4.40 2.90 21.08
N PHE A 150 -4.35 2.81 19.74
CA PHE A 150 -3.21 3.25 18.95
C PHE A 150 -3.04 4.76 19.02
N ILE A 151 -4.12 5.52 18.86
CA ILE A 151 -4.09 6.99 18.91
C ILE A 151 -3.54 7.46 20.27
N ASN A 152 -4.01 6.87 21.36
CA ASN A 152 -3.54 7.19 22.71
C ASN A 152 -2.09 6.81 22.94
N ALA A 153 -1.64 5.66 22.40
CA ALA A 153 -0.23 5.27 22.46
C ALA A 153 0.67 6.25 21.70
N VAL A 154 0.26 6.71 20.51
CA VAL A 154 1.01 7.73 19.74
C VAL A 154 1.10 9.05 20.52
N GLN A 155 -0.01 9.50 21.10
CA GLN A 155 -0.02 10.70 21.93
C GLN A 155 0.90 10.55 23.15
N THR A 156 0.91 9.39 23.80
CA THR A 156 1.75 9.13 24.99
C THR A 156 3.23 9.05 24.65
N VAL A 157 3.57 8.38 23.55
CA VAL A 157 4.96 8.11 23.16
C VAL A 157 5.62 9.34 22.51
N ALA A 158 4.86 10.11 21.72
CA ALA A 158 5.42 11.17 20.88
C ALA A 158 4.74 12.53 21.00
N GLY A 159 3.62 12.65 21.72
CA GLY A 159 2.87 13.90 21.80
C GLY A 159 2.24 14.33 20.47
N ILE A 160 2.11 13.40 19.51
CA ILE A 160 1.59 13.68 18.17
C ILE A 160 0.09 13.38 18.14
N THR A 161 -0.70 14.36 17.69
CA THR A 161 -2.11 14.15 17.35
C THR A 161 -2.22 13.57 15.94
N LEU A 162 -2.91 12.44 15.79
CA LEU A 162 -3.19 11.89 14.47
C LEU A 162 -4.24 12.74 13.74
N PRO A 163 -4.15 12.87 12.41
CA PRO A 163 -5.25 13.39 11.61
C PRO A 163 -6.49 12.51 11.80
N THR A 164 -7.64 13.12 12.03
CA THR A 164 -8.92 12.45 12.26
C THR A 164 -9.77 12.39 10.98
N GLY A 165 -10.81 11.57 10.99
CA GLY A 165 -11.74 11.45 9.86
C GLY A 165 -11.13 10.73 8.65
N SER A 166 -11.42 11.22 7.45
CA SER A 166 -11.03 10.61 6.17
C SER A 166 -9.56 10.83 5.78
N ASP A 167 -8.80 11.59 6.56
CA ASP A 167 -7.40 11.92 6.27
C ASP A 167 -6.40 10.84 6.75
N THR A 168 -6.88 9.82 7.47
CA THR A 168 -6.06 8.69 7.95
C THR A 168 -6.81 7.37 7.80
N SER A 169 -6.22 6.40 7.09
CA SER A 169 -6.69 5.01 7.03
C SER A 169 -5.93 4.15 8.04
N LEU A 170 -6.58 3.83 9.17
CA LEU A 170 -6.02 3.09 10.32
C LEU A 170 -6.98 1.97 10.73
N GLY A 171 -6.45 0.76 10.95
CA GLY A 171 -7.19 -0.36 11.50
C GLY A 171 -6.32 -1.23 12.41
N VAL A 172 -6.94 -2.15 13.13
CA VAL A 172 -6.27 -3.08 14.07
C VAL A 172 -6.46 -4.55 13.70
N THR A 173 -7.29 -4.82 12.70
CA THR A 173 -7.58 -6.15 12.16
C THR A 173 -7.29 -6.21 10.66
N THR A 174 -7.28 -7.43 10.11
CA THR A 174 -7.21 -7.67 8.67
C THR A 174 -8.16 -8.80 8.28
N GLN A 175 -8.65 -8.75 7.05
CA GLN A 175 -9.36 -9.84 6.38
C GLN A 175 -8.47 -10.56 5.37
N PHE A 176 -7.36 -9.95 4.95
CA PHE A 176 -6.47 -10.50 3.93
C PHE A 176 -5.21 -11.10 4.55
N PHE A 177 -4.81 -12.25 4.03
CA PHE A 177 -3.61 -12.98 4.45
C PHE A 177 -2.84 -13.49 3.23
N GLU A 178 -1.52 -13.42 3.27
CA GLU A 178 -0.63 -14.00 2.27
C GLU A 178 -0.01 -15.27 2.87
N VAL A 179 -0.22 -16.42 2.21
CA VAL A 179 0.37 -17.70 2.59
C VAL A 179 1.43 -18.06 1.57
N ARG A 180 2.67 -18.17 2.03
CA ARG A 180 3.81 -18.67 1.26
C ARG A 180 4.09 -20.11 1.66
N ILE A 181 4.13 -20.99 0.67
CA ILE A 181 4.46 -22.41 0.83
C ILE A 181 5.72 -22.68 0.02
N GLU A 182 6.76 -23.16 0.68
CA GLU A 182 7.99 -23.62 0.05
C GLU A 182 8.11 -25.12 0.25
N THR A 183 8.31 -25.86 -0.85
CA THR A 183 8.50 -27.31 -0.80
C THR A 183 9.81 -27.69 -1.49
N SER A 184 10.47 -28.71 -0.95
CA SER A 184 11.68 -29.30 -1.51
C SER A 184 11.49 -30.81 -1.63
N ILE A 185 11.56 -31.33 -2.86
CA ILE A 185 11.44 -32.76 -3.15
C ILE A 185 12.66 -33.19 -3.97
N GLY A 186 13.55 -33.99 -3.36
CA GLY A 186 14.85 -34.30 -3.94
C GLY A 186 15.66 -33.01 -4.17
N HIS A 187 16.00 -32.73 -5.43
CA HIS A 187 16.66 -31.49 -5.84
C HIS A 187 15.70 -30.40 -6.35
N GLY A 188 14.41 -30.71 -6.48
CA GLY A 188 13.40 -29.75 -6.93
C GLY A 188 12.95 -28.84 -5.79
N ARG A 189 12.80 -27.54 -6.09
CA ARG A 189 12.15 -26.57 -5.22
C ARG A 189 10.89 -26.05 -5.92
N ALA A 190 9.87 -25.75 -5.14
CA ALA A 190 8.71 -25.02 -5.63
C ALA A 190 8.21 -24.06 -4.56
N GLU A 191 7.80 -22.87 -5.00
CA GLU A 191 7.18 -21.86 -4.14
C GLU A 191 5.74 -21.61 -4.62
N LEU A 192 4.80 -21.55 -3.69
CA LEU A 192 3.42 -21.17 -3.93
C LEU A 192 3.04 -20.02 -3.01
N ASN A 193 2.62 -18.90 -3.59
CA ASN A 193 2.06 -17.77 -2.87
C ASN A 193 0.54 -17.73 -3.09
N SER A 194 -0.23 -17.70 -2.01
CA SER A 194 -1.69 -17.63 -2.02
C SER A 194 -2.19 -16.40 -1.28
N LEU A 195 -3.01 -15.59 -1.93
CA LEU A 195 -3.76 -14.52 -1.27
C LEU A 195 -5.09 -15.09 -0.80
N LEU A 196 -5.35 -14.99 0.50
CA LEU A 196 -6.56 -15.45 1.16
C LEU A 196 -7.38 -14.25 1.64
N VAL A 197 -8.70 -14.43 1.65
CA VAL A 197 -9.65 -13.54 2.34
C VAL A 197 -10.40 -14.34 3.39
N ARG A 198 -10.59 -13.73 4.56
CA ARG A 198 -11.44 -14.25 5.64
C ARG A 198 -12.72 -13.42 5.68
N GLU A 199 -13.84 -14.08 5.40
CA GLU A 199 -15.19 -13.51 5.43
C GLU A 199 -15.96 -14.25 6.53
N SER A 200 -16.23 -13.57 7.65
CA SER A 200 -16.79 -14.18 8.86
C SER A 200 -15.96 -15.39 9.33
N ASP A 201 -16.53 -16.59 9.30
CA ASP A 201 -15.88 -17.85 9.70
C ASP A 201 -15.32 -18.66 8.51
N GLU A 202 -15.41 -18.13 7.28
CA GLU A 202 -14.91 -18.79 6.07
C GLU A 202 -13.59 -18.17 5.60
N ILE A 203 -12.70 -19.00 5.06
CA ILE A 203 -11.46 -18.59 4.40
C ILE A 203 -11.52 -19.03 2.94
N ARG A 204 -11.35 -18.06 2.03
CA ARG A 204 -11.34 -18.29 0.58
C ARG A 204 -10.01 -17.90 -0.04
N VAL A 205 -9.54 -18.71 -0.98
CA VAL A 205 -8.37 -18.39 -1.81
C VAL A 205 -8.80 -17.46 -2.94
N LEU A 206 -8.22 -16.25 -2.99
CA LEU A 206 -8.48 -15.27 -4.05
C LEU A 206 -7.53 -15.43 -5.23
N ARG A 207 -6.25 -15.68 -4.96
CA ARG A 207 -5.21 -15.80 -5.98
C ARG A 207 -4.18 -16.84 -5.58
N ARG A 208 -3.64 -17.53 -6.57
CA ARG A 208 -2.44 -18.37 -6.44
C ARG A 208 -1.41 -17.93 -7.46
N THR A 209 -0.16 -17.91 -7.06
CA THR A 209 0.98 -17.63 -7.93
C THR A 209 2.08 -18.63 -7.59
N GLN A 210 2.52 -19.37 -8.59
CA GLN A 210 3.60 -20.35 -8.43
C GLN A 210 4.92 -19.71 -8.89
N GLY A 211 5.92 -19.76 -8.02
CA GLY A 211 7.31 -19.44 -8.33
C GLY A 211 8.11 -20.71 -8.60
N PHE A 212 9.25 -20.54 -9.28
CA PHE A 212 10.26 -21.58 -9.52
C PHE A 212 11.53 -21.27 -8.72
#